data_AF-A0A510JIC8-F1
#
_entry.id   AF-A0A510JIC8-F1
#
_cell.length_a   1.000
_cell.length_b   1.000
_cell.length_c   1.000
_cell.angle_alpha   90.00
_cell.angle_beta   90.00
_cell.angle_gamma   90.00
#
_symmetry.space_group_name_H-M   'P 1'
#
loop_
_entity.id
_entity.type
_entity.pdbx_description
1 polymer ?
#
loop_
_entity_poly.entity_id
_entity_poly.type
_entity_poly.pdbx_seq_one_letter_code
_entity_poly.pdbx_strand_id
1 'polypeptide(L)'
;MKNLKEIINYEDCEKRTKKSKYFTEIFFEKYPVKYRELLEKYEWVPFLDNVVCRIDKKYVTKEYVLCVGGQKGKDNFFYPYSLDLENDLIEENYNEIIDFIEEIDEEARNHEDRIETLKKEIERKEINKEEIQSAYREIENAEEKILSLQDILLASPLNVENYIPLTSYDYAILLFNKTTGGIDYFAKDDYVGTFEIAGSFDEFIENLYVKDDEGKNYQDLIQAREVRKAIEDAVEAENEE
;
A
#
# COMPACT_ATOMS: atom_id res chain seq x y z
N MET A 1 -1.56 3.42 25.48
CA MET A 1 -2.48 3.39 24.33
C MET A 1 -2.39 4.74 23.66
N LYS A 2 -2.15 4.78 22.36
CA LYS A 2 -1.96 6.03 21.62
C LYS A 2 -3.25 6.84 21.57
N ASN A 3 -3.14 8.16 21.65
CA ASN A 3 -4.29 9.03 21.45
C ASN A 3 -4.59 9.13 19.95
N LEU A 4 -5.58 8.37 19.48
CA LEU A 4 -5.94 8.34 18.07
C LEU A 4 -6.41 9.70 17.52
N LYS A 5 -6.92 10.60 18.39
CA LYS A 5 -7.37 11.94 17.97
C LYS A 5 -6.23 12.83 17.47
N GLU A 6 -4.99 12.48 17.77
CA GLU A 6 -3.81 13.21 17.30
C GLU A 6 -3.39 12.77 15.89
N ILE A 7 -3.94 11.67 15.36
CA ILE A 7 -3.54 11.11 14.07
C ILE A 7 -4.72 10.85 13.11
N ILE A 8 -5.93 10.68 13.62
CA ILE A 8 -7.14 10.39 12.84
C ILE A 8 -8.02 11.64 12.78
N ASN A 9 -8.50 11.94 11.58
CA ASN A 9 -9.52 12.95 11.36
C ASN A 9 -10.92 12.35 11.57
N TYR A 10 -11.36 12.27 12.83
CA TYR A 10 -12.65 11.66 13.20
C TYR A 10 -13.88 12.41 12.66
N GLU A 11 -13.76 13.69 12.31
CA GLU A 11 -14.86 14.47 11.73
C GLU A 11 -15.23 13.95 10.34
N ASP A 12 -14.23 13.47 9.59
CA ASP A 12 -14.38 12.97 8.23
C ASP A 12 -14.47 11.43 8.17
N CYS A 13 -14.32 10.73 9.29
CA CYS A 13 -14.49 9.27 9.31
C CYS A 13 -15.91 8.84 8.91
N GLU A 14 -16.01 7.87 8.01
CA GLU A 14 -17.29 7.30 7.59
C GLU A 14 -17.60 6.03 8.36
N LYS A 15 -18.73 6.00 9.05
CA LYS A 15 -19.17 4.82 9.81
C LYS A 15 -19.82 3.80 8.91
N ARG A 16 -19.57 2.52 9.20
CA ARG A 16 -20.24 1.39 8.55
C ARG A 16 -21.75 1.48 8.66
N THR A 17 -22.40 1.37 7.50
CA THR A 17 -23.84 1.11 7.42
C THR A 17 -24.15 -0.38 7.22
N LYS A 18 -23.17 -1.13 6.69
CA LYS A 18 -23.24 -2.59 6.47
C LYS A 18 -22.13 -3.31 7.21
N LYS A 19 -22.34 -4.60 7.51
CA LYS A 19 -21.27 -5.43 8.09
C LYS A 19 -20.11 -5.58 7.10
N SER A 20 -18.88 -5.52 7.60
CA SER A 20 -17.70 -5.82 6.80
C SER A 20 -17.71 -7.29 6.37
N LYS A 21 -17.35 -7.55 5.11
CA LYS A 21 -17.04 -8.90 4.62
C LYS A 21 -15.67 -9.39 5.11
N TYR A 22 -14.78 -8.45 5.44
CA TYR A 22 -13.36 -8.68 5.69
C TYR A 22 -13.02 -8.70 7.18
N PHE A 23 -13.48 -7.68 7.91
CA PHE A 23 -13.22 -7.51 9.33
C PHE A 23 -14.35 -8.12 10.16
N THR A 24 -14.36 -9.46 10.22
CA THR A 24 -15.37 -10.27 10.92
C THR A 24 -14.89 -10.74 12.31
N GLU A 25 -15.76 -11.35 13.12
CA GLU A 25 -15.31 -11.94 14.40
C GLU A 25 -14.23 -13.01 14.19
N ILE A 26 -14.31 -13.83 13.14
CA ILE A 26 -13.27 -14.82 12.82
C ILE A 26 -11.92 -14.13 12.55
N PHE A 27 -11.95 -12.98 11.87
CA PHE A 27 -10.76 -12.17 11.66
C PHE A 27 -10.19 -11.69 13.00
N PHE A 28 -11.02 -11.15 13.90
CA PHE A 28 -10.55 -10.63 15.19
C PHE A 28 -10.16 -11.71 16.21
N GLU A 29 -10.71 -12.92 16.10
CA GLU A 29 -10.27 -14.09 16.86
C GLU A 29 -8.87 -14.52 16.42
N LYS A 30 -8.61 -14.52 15.12
CA LYS A 30 -7.30 -14.87 14.55
C LYS A 30 -6.26 -13.77 14.76
N TYR A 31 -6.68 -12.52 14.63
CA TYR A 31 -5.87 -11.31 14.75
C TYR A 31 -6.47 -10.37 15.80
N PRO A 32 -6.20 -10.61 17.09
CA PRO A 32 -6.61 -9.68 18.14
C PRO A 32 -5.87 -8.35 17.97
N VAL A 33 -6.61 -7.23 17.94
CA VAL A 33 -6.05 -5.89 17.76
C VAL A 33 -6.62 -4.91 18.79
N LYS A 34 -5.77 -4.05 19.37
CA LYS A 34 -6.18 -2.99 20.31
C LYS A 34 -7.09 -1.97 19.64
N TYR A 35 -6.82 -1.67 18.38
CA TYR A 35 -7.53 -0.67 17.57
C TYR A 35 -8.71 -1.25 16.78
N ARG A 36 -9.35 -2.30 17.29
CA ARG A 36 -10.45 -3.04 16.63
C ARG A 36 -11.56 -2.12 16.12
N GLU A 37 -11.87 -1.07 16.86
CA GLU A 37 -12.94 -0.16 16.49
C GLU A 37 -12.72 0.55 15.14
N LEU A 38 -11.48 0.76 14.71
CA LEU A 38 -11.17 1.37 13.41
C LEU A 38 -11.63 0.46 12.27
N LEU A 39 -11.28 -0.82 12.36
CA LEU A 39 -11.62 -1.83 11.36
C LEU A 39 -13.11 -2.19 11.40
N GLU A 40 -13.68 -2.27 12.59
CA GLU A 40 -15.03 -2.76 12.82
C GLU A 40 -16.11 -1.70 12.59
N LYS A 41 -15.89 -0.44 12.96
CA LYS A 41 -16.95 0.59 12.96
C LYS A 41 -16.93 1.49 11.73
N TYR A 42 -15.82 1.58 11.00
CA TYR A 42 -15.64 2.56 9.93
C TYR A 42 -15.44 1.90 8.56
N GLU A 43 -15.97 2.55 7.52
CA GLU A 43 -15.76 2.26 6.09
C GLU A 43 -14.59 3.08 5.55
N TRP A 44 -14.34 4.25 6.13
CA TRP A 44 -13.20 5.07 5.76
C TRP A 44 -12.63 5.78 6.99
N VAL A 45 -11.30 5.78 7.10
CA VAL A 45 -10.57 6.38 8.22
C VAL A 45 -9.46 7.28 7.67
N PRO A 46 -9.72 8.58 7.48
CA PRO A 46 -8.68 9.54 7.09
C PRO A 46 -7.72 9.84 8.24
N PHE A 47 -6.43 9.88 7.94
CA PHE A 47 -5.40 10.43 8.82
C PHE A 47 -5.27 11.94 8.60
N LEU A 48 -4.72 12.65 9.59
CA LEU A 48 -4.41 14.08 9.44
C LEU A 48 -3.25 14.28 8.43
N ASP A 49 -3.26 15.38 7.68
CA ASP A 49 -2.34 15.64 6.55
C ASP A 49 -0.84 15.45 6.86
N ASN A 50 -0.42 15.80 8.07
CA ASN A 50 0.98 15.72 8.49
C ASN A 50 1.34 14.41 9.22
N VAL A 51 0.43 13.44 9.22
CA VAL A 51 0.68 12.13 9.79
C VAL A 51 1.50 11.28 8.82
N VAL A 52 2.60 10.74 9.33
CA VAL A 52 3.44 9.78 8.63
C VAL A 52 3.53 8.50 9.44
N CYS A 53 3.81 7.39 8.78
CA CYS A 53 4.12 6.13 9.42
C CYS A 53 5.63 5.92 9.47
N ARG A 54 6.21 5.77 10.67
CA ARG A 54 7.61 5.37 10.81
C ARG A 54 7.78 3.90 10.43
N ILE A 55 8.74 3.62 9.57
CA ILE A 55 9.16 2.26 9.24
C ILE A 55 10.44 1.97 9.99
N ASP A 56 10.39 1.03 10.94
CA ASP A 56 11.55 0.61 11.72
C ASP A 56 12.64 0.07 10.79
N LYS A 57 13.89 0.45 11.04
CA LYS A 57 15.06 -0.03 10.30
C LYS A 57 15.12 -1.55 10.09
N LYS A 58 14.49 -2.38 10.94
CA LYS A 58 14.41 -3.83 10.78
C LYS A 58 13.65 -4.24 9.50
N TYR A 59 12.73 -3.40 9.03
CA TYR A 59 11.96 -3.57 7.80
C TYR A 59 12.60 -2.93 6.57
N VAL A 60 13.58 -2.05 6.76
CA VAL A 60 14.27 -1.33 5.68
C VAL A 60 15.34 -2.21 5.04
N THR A 61 14.91 -3.07 4.12
CA THR A 61 15.76 -3.97 3.32
C THR A 61 16.44 -3.25 2.16
N LYS A 62 17.21 -3.96 1.33
CA LYS A 62 17.77 -3.36 0.11
C LYS A 62 16.67 -3.11 -0.92
N GLU A 63 15.76 -4.06 -1.02
CA GLU A 63 14.62 -4.09 -1.90
C GLU A 63 13.67 -2.92 -1.56
N TYR A 64 13.38 -2.71 -0.27
CA TYR A 64 12.66 -1.54 0.21
C TYR A 64 13.28 -0.23 -0.29
N VAL A 65 14.60 -0.07 -0.14
CA VAL A 65 15.31 1.16 -0.51
C VAL A 65 15.25 1.41 -2.01
N LEU A 66 15.32 0.35 -2.82
CA LEU A 66 15.13 0.43 -4.26
C LEU A 66 13.70 0.88 -4.62
N CYS A 67 12.70 0.31 -3.94
CA CYS A 67 11.29 0.58 -4.23
C CYS A 67 10.77 1.94 -3.73
N VAL A 68 11.27 2.41 -2.57
CA VAL A 68 10.66 3.54 -1.84
C VAL A 68 11.63 4.71 -1.62
N GLY A 69 12.90 4.59 -2.02
CA GLY A 69 13.88 5.68 -1.92
C GLY A 69 14.40 5.97 -0.49
N GLY A 70 14.32 5.00 0.42
CA GLY A 70 14.78 5.12 1.81
C GLY A 70 16.29 5.00 2.02
N GLN A 71 16.73 4.98 3.29
CA GLN A 71 18.14 4.74 3.65
C GLN A 71 18.31 3.45 4.46
N LYS A 72 19.09 2.49 3.93
CA LYS A 72 19.32 1.20 4.59
C LYS A 72 19.92 1.38 5.99
N GLY A 73 19.36 0.67 6.97
CA GLY A 73 19.81 0.69 8.37
C GLY A 73 19.42 1.94 9.15
N LYS A 74 18.56 2.79 8.56
CA LYS A 74 17.90 3.91 9.23
C LYS A 74 16.40 3.71 9.21
N ASP A 75 15.72 4.38 10.14
CA ASP A 75 14.27 4.49 10.10
C ASP A 75 13.89 5.35 8.89
N ASN A 76 12.81 4.96 8.20
CA ASN A 76 12.19 5.73 7.12
C ASN A 76 10.75 6.09 7.51
N PHE A 77 10.04 6.78 6.62
CA PHE A 77 8.62 7.03 6.79
C PHE A 77 7.89 7.13 5.44
N PHE A 78 6.58 6.99 5.47
CA PHE A 78 5.69 7.29 4.34
C PHE A 78 4.39 7.96 4.84
N TYR A 79 3.64 8.57 3.94
CA TYR A 79 2.35 9.19 4.25
C TYR A 79 1.23 8.18 3.93
N PRO A 80 0.50 7.67 4.95
CA PRO A 80 -0.53 6.67 4.72
C PRO A 80 -1.89 7.26 4.27
N TYR A 81 -2.11 8.57 4.44
CA TYR A 81 -3.33 9.32 4.06
C TYR A 81 -4.67 8.81 4.64
N SER A 82 -5.10 7.58 4.37
CA SER A 82 -6.32 6.99 4.88
C SER A 82 -6.25 5.46 5.00
N LEU A 83 -7.30 4.87 5.57
CA LEU A 83 -7.65 3.47 5.41
C LEU A 83 -9.02 3.39 4.72
N ASP A 84 -9.07 2.66 3.62
CA ASP A 84 -10.24 2.40 2.79
C ASP A 84 -10.76 1.00 3.14
N LEU A 85 -11.75 0.99 4.02
CA LEU A 85 -12.26 -0.21 4.68
C LEU A 85 -13.66 -0.60 4.18
N GLU A 86 -14.23 0.18 3.27
CA GLU A 86 -15.49 -0.14 2.61
C GLU A 86 -15.34 -1.43 1.81
N ASN A 87 -16.39 -2.26 1.82
CA ASN A 87 -16.32 -3.53 1.09
C ASN A 87 -16.04 -3.30 -0.40
N ASP A 88 -16.70 -2.34 -1.04
CA ASP A 88 -16.60 -2.16 -2.49
C ASP A 88 -15.22 -1.59 -2.88
N LEU A 89 -14.67 -0.64 -2.11
CA LEU A 89 -13.29 -0.15 -2.30
C LEU A 89 -12.22 -1.24 -2.09
N ILE A 90 -12.42 -2.15 -1.12
CA ILE A 90 -11.51 -3.29 -0.95
C ILE A 90 -11.53 -4.20 -2.20
N GLU A 91 -12.70 -4.45 -2.80
CA GLU A 91 -12.79 -5.23 -4.05
C GLU A 91 -12.14 -4.48 -5.22
N GLU A 92 -12.31 -3.16 -5.32
CA GLU A 92 -11.66 -2.34 -6.35
C GLU A 92 -10.13 -2.42 -6.23
N ASN A 93 -9.60 -2.27 -5.01
CA ASN A 93 -8.17 -2.41 -4.75
C ASN A 93 -7.65 -3.84 -5.01
N TYR A 94 -8.48 -4.87 -4.84
CA TYR A 94 -8.12 -6.23 -5.26
C TYR A 94 -7.99 -6.34 -6.78
N ASN A 95 -8.96 -5.80 -7.52
CA ASN A 95 -8.93 -5.83 -8.97
C ASN A 95 -7.71 -5.08 -9.50
N GLU A 96 -7.33 -3.96 -8.89
CA GLU A 96 -6.11 -3.24 -9.28
C GLU A 96 -4.83 -4.09 -9.16
N ILE A 97 -4.72 -4.91 -8.11
CA ILE A 97 -3.60 -5.85 -7.96
C ILE A 97 -3.65 -6.93 -9.04
N ILE A 98 -4.85 -7.47 -9.31
CA ILE A 98 -5.06 -8.52 -10.31
C ILE A 98 -4.72 -7.98 -11.70
N ASP A 99 -5.25 -6.82 -12.07
CA ASP A 99 -5.02 -6.16 -13.35
C ASP A 99 -3.51 -5.91 -13.55
N PHE A 100 -2.82 -5.40 -12.53
CA PHE A 100 -1.35 -5.25 -12.57
C PHE A 100 -0.63 -6.57 -12.87
N ILE A 101 -1.00 -7.66 -12.18
CA ILE A 101 -0.37 -8.97 -12.38
C ILE A 101 -0.68 -9.51 -13.78
N GLU A 102 -1.93 -9.38 -14.25
CA GLU A 102 -2.37 -9.83 -15.55
C GLU A 102 -1.69 -9.07 -16.70
N GLU A 103 -1.49 -7.76 -16.58
CA GLU A 103 -0.77 -6.94 -17.56
C GLU A 103 0.68 -7.41 -17.73
N ILE A 104 1.38 -7.64 -16.61
CA ILE A 104 2.78 -8.11 -16.64
C ILE A 104 2.89 -9.51 -17.25
N ASP A 105 1.96 -10.41 -16.89
CA ASP A 105 1.89 -11.77 -17.42
C ASP A 105 1.53 -11.81 -18.91
N GLU A 106 0.63 -10.92 -19.36
CA GLU A 106 0.32 -10.74 -20.79
C GLU A 106 1.52 -10.18 -21.57
N GLU A 107 2.23 -9.20 -21.04
CA GLU A 107 3.46 -8.67 -21.67
C GLU A 107 4.50 -9.78 -21.84
N ALA A 108 4.69 -10.64 -20.82
CA ALA A 108 5.61 -11.76 -20.88
C ALA A 108 5.21 -12.76 -22.00
N ARG A 109 3.93 -13.13 -22.08
CA ARG A 109 3.40 -14.01 -23.15
C ARG A 109 3.63 -13.43 -24.54
N ASN A 110 3.43 -12.13 -24.73
CA ASN A 110 3.66 -11.46 -26.01
C ASN A 110 5.13 -11.60 -26.47
N HIS A 111 6.08 -11.52 -25.54
CA HIS A 111 7.49 -11.77 -25.82
C HIS A 111 7.78 -13.25 -26.14
N GLU A 112 7.16 -14.20 -25.43
CA GLU A 112 7.29 -15.63 -25.69
C GLU A 112 6.78 -16.00 -27.10
N ASP A 113 5.61 -15.51 -27.48
CA ASP A 113 5.02 -15.72 -28.82
C ASP A 113 5.90 -15.13 -29.94
N ARG A 114 6.52 -13.96 -29.67
CA ARG A 114 7.46 -13.34 -30.60
C ARG A 114 8.72 -14.21 -30.78
N ILE A 115 9.27 -14.75 -29.69
CA ILE A 115 10.42 -15.67 -29.74
C ILE A 115 10.07 -16.92 -30.53
N GLU A 116 8.90 -17.53 -30.30
CA GLU A 116 8.49 -18.73 -31.02
C GLU A 116 8.36 -18.47 -32.53
N THR A 117 7.79 -17.32 -32.89
CA THR A 117 7.65 -16.89 -34.29
C THR A 117 9.01 -16.76 -34.98
N LEU A 118 9.95 -16.02 -34.37
CA LEU A 118 11.29 -15.83 -34.92
C LEU A 118 12.08 -17.14 -35.04
N LYS A 119 11.97 -18.04 -34.04
CA LYS A 119 12.61 -19.36 -34.08
C LYS A 119 12.10 -20.18 -35.28
N LYS A 120 10.80 -20.16 -35.56
CA LYS A 120 10.21 -20.84 -36.73
C LYS A 120 10.70 -20.26 -38.08
N GLU A 121 10.79 -18.94 -38.20
CA GLU A 121 11.28 -18.27 -39.42
C GLU A 121 12.75 -18.64 -39.73
N ILE A 122 13.60 -18.68 -38.69
CA ILE A 122 14.99 -19.13 -38.79
C ILE A 122 15.07 -20.59 -39.26
N GLU A 123 14.32 -21.49 -38.62
CA GLU A 123 14.32 -22.93 -38.95
C GLU A 123 13.88 -23.20 -40.39
N ARG A 124 12.84 -22.50 -40.85
CA ARG A 124 12.34 -22.62 -42.23
C ARG A 124 13.24 -21.94 -43.26
N LYS A 125 14.28 -21.22 -42.82
CA LYS A 125 15.14 -20.38 -43.66
C LYS A 125 14.33 -19.37 -44.47
N GLU A 126 13.23 -18.88 -43.88
CA GLU A 126 12.38 -17.85 -44.46
C GLU A 126 13.05 -16.47 -44.44
N ILE A 127 14.15 -16.34 -43.69
CA ILE A 127 14.97 -15.14 -43.56
C ILE A 127 16.43 -15.37 -43.99
N ASN A 128 17.09 -14.31 -44.45
CA ASN A 128 18.46 -14.32 -44.95
C ASN A 128 19.50 -14.25 -43.81
N LYS A 129 20.80 -14.36 -44.12
CA LYS A 129 21.85 -14.41 -43.09
C LYS A 129 21.97 -13.15 -42.22
N GLU A 130 21.73 -11.97 -42.78
CA GLU A 130 21.77 -10.72 -42.03
C GLU A 130 20.54 -10.60 -41.12
N GLU A 131 19.38 -11.00 -41.63
CA GLU A 131 18.12 -11.08 -40.87
C GLU A 131 18.20 -12.12 -39.73
N ILE A 132 18.90 -13.25 -39.93
CA ILE A 132 19.14 -14.25 -38.87
C ILE A 132 19.87 -13.63 -37.68
N GLN A 133 20.90 -12.81 -37.92
CA GLN A 133 21.63 -12.16 -36.83
C GLN A 133 20.76 -11.13 -36.10
N SER A 134 19.91 -10.39 -36.83
CA SER A 134 18.94 -9.48 -36.21
C SER A 134 17.93 -10.23 -35.37
N ALA A 135 17.35 -11.32 -35.89
CA ALA A 135 16.37 -12.15 -35.21
C ALA A 135 16.94 -12.75 -33.91
N TYR A 136 18.18 -13.23 -33.91
CA TYR A 136 18.81 -13.70 -32.67
C TYR A 136 18.96 -12.60 -31.62
N ARG A 137 19.27 -11.36 -32.03
CA ARG A 137 19.37 -10.22 -31.11
C ARG A 137 18.00 -9.84 -30.55
N GLU A 138 16.95 -9.91 -31.38
CA GLU A 138 15.56 -9.69 -30.93
C GLU A 138 15.12 -10.77 -29.92
N ILE A 139 15.48 -12.03 -30.17
CA ILE A 139 15.21 -13.14 -29.24
C ILE A 139 15.92 -12.89 -27.90
N GLU A 140 17.21 -12.54 -27.91
CA GLU A 140 17.99 -12.26 -26.69
C GLU A 140 17.35 -11.13 -25.87
N ASN A 141 16.99 -10.02 -26.51
CA ASN A 141 16.31 -8.91 -25.84
C ASN A 141 14.95 -9.31 -25.25
N ALA A 142 14.18 -10.14 -25.96
CA ALA A 142 12.88 -10.63 -25.47
C ALA A 142 13.06 -11.60 -24.29
N GLU A 143 14.07 -12.47 -24.33
CA GLU A 143 14.42 -13.39 -23.23
C GLU A 143 14.83 -12.59 -21.98
N GLU A 144 15.66 -11.55 -22.11
CA GLU A 144 16.01 -10.64 -21.00
C GLU A 144 14.78 -9.93 -20.42
N LYS A 145 13.88 -9.46 -21.29
CA LYS A 145 12.65 -8.77 -20.86
C LYS A 145 11.69 -9.70 -20.12
N ILE A 146 11.51 -10.94 -20.59
CA ILE A 146 10.70 -11.96 -19.89
C ILE A 146 11.26 -12.21 -18.48
N LEU A 147 12.57 -12.36 -18.34
CA LEU A 147 13.20 -12.55 -17.02
C LEU A 147 12.90 -11.36 -16.09
N SER A 148 13.00 -10.13 -16.59
CA SER A 148 12.64 -8.93 -15.81
C SER A 148 11.18 -8.91 -15.39
N LEU A 149 10.25 -9.34 -16.26
CA LEU A 149 8.82 -9.40 -15.95
C LEU A 149 8.51 -10.51 -14.92
N GLN A 150 9.20 -11.65 -15.02
CA GLN A 150 9.12 -12.73 -14.03
C GLN A 150 9.59 -12.26 -12.65
N ASP A 151 10.68 -11.50 -12.58
CA ASP A 151 11.17 -10.92 -11.31
C ASP A 151 10.13 -9.96 -10.70
N ILE A 152 9.47 -9.14 -11.53
CA ILE A 152 8.36 -8.25 -11.11
C ILE A 152 7.20 -9.07 -10.54
N LEU A 153 6.75 -10.11 -11.23
CA LEU A 153 5.69 -11.00 -10.76
C LEU A 153 6.05 -11.64 -9.41
N LEU A 154 7.28 -12.15 -9.27
CA LEU A 154 7.74 -12.77 -8.02
C LEU A 154 7.81 -11.78 -6.85
N ALA A 155 8.03 -10.49 -7.12
CA ALA A 155 8.03 -9.43 -6.12
C ALA A 155 6.61 -8.91 -5.78
N SER A 156 5.62 -9.27 -6.59
CA SER A 156 4.22 -8.84 -6.48
C SER A 156 3.42 -9.77 -5.55
N PRO A 157 2.26 -9.33 -5.04
CA PRO A 157 1.42 -10.13 -4.15
C PRO A 157 0.62 -11.21 -4.91
N LEU A 158 1.30 -12.17 -5.56
CA LEU A 158 0.70 -13.19 -6.45
C LEU A 158 -0.48 -13.96 -5.84
N ASN A 159 -0.37 -14.33 -4.57
CA ASN A 159 -1.49 -14.91 -3.82
C ASN A 159 -2.33 -13.78 -3.23
N VAL A 160 -3.04 -13.06 -4.09
CA VAL A 160 -3.85 -11.89 -3.74
C VAL A 160 -4.81 -12.19 -2.58
N GLU A 161 -5.34 -13.41 -2.55
CA GLU A 161 -6.20 -13.91 -1.48
C GLU A 161 -5.55 -13.98 -0.08
N ASN A 162 -4.22 -13.83 0.03
CA ASN A 162 -3.53 -13.73 1.32
C ASN A 162 -3.54 -12.31 1.88
N TYR A 163 -4.01 -11.32 1.13
CA TYR A 163 -4.00 -9.92 1.55
C TYR A 163 -5.42 -9.40 1.76
N ILE A 164 -5.56 -8.27 2.46
CA ILE A 164 -6.72 -7.37 2.39
C ILE A 164 -6.15 -5.99 2.04
N PRO A 165 -6.40 -5.45 0.84
CA PRO A 165 -5.98 -4.11 0.48
C PRO A 165 -6.66 -3.07 1.37
N LEU A 166 -5.87 -2.29 2.09
CA LEU A 166 -6.35 -1.31 3.06
C LEU A 166 -6.42 0.09 2.47
N THR A 167 -5.66 0.39 1.42
CA THR A 167 -5.77 1.62 0.63
C THR A 167 -4.86 1.51 -0.59
N SER A 168 -5.24 2.16 -1.68
CA SER A 168 -4.45 2.25 -2.91
C SER A 168 -4.02 3.69 -3.15
N TYR A 169 -2.74 3.86 -3.48
CA TYR A 169 -2.13 5.08 -3.95
C TYR A 169 -1.69 4.88 -5.40
N ASP A 170 -1.43 5.97 -6.12
CA ASP A 170 -0.95 5.91 -7.52
C ASP A 170 0.31 5.03 -7.67
N TYR A 171 1.18 5.00 -6.67
CA TYR A 171 2.49 4.33 -6.70
C TYR A 171 2.59 3.08 -5.82
N ALA A 172 1.58 2.81 -4.97
CA ALA A 172 1.65 1.70 -4.03
C ALA A 172 0.29 1.30 -3.43
N ILE A 173 0.24 0.16 -2.76
CA ILE A 173 -0.95 -0.32 -2.04
C ILE A 173 -0.54 -0.76 -0.63
N LEU A 174 -1.31 -0.35 0.37
CA LEU A 174 -1.16 -0.81 1.75
C LEU A 174 -1.97 -2.10 1.93
N LEU A 175 -1.36 -3.15 2.47
CA LEU A 175 -1.95 -4.49 2.54
C LEU A 175 -1.95 -5.01 3.96
N PHE A 176 -3.08 -5.55 4.43
CA PHE A 176 -3.08 -6.44 5.59
C PHE A 176 -2.73 -7.86 5.15
N ASN A 177 -1.65 -8.43 5.68
CA ASN A 177 -1.24 -9.79 5.36
C ASN A 177 -1.98 -10.81 6.24
N LYS A 178 -2.93 -11.55 5.67
CA LYS A 178 -3.72 -12.60 6.34
C LYS A 178 -2.94 -13.88 6.60
N THR A 179 -1.67 -13.98 6.24
CA THR A 179 -0.79 -15.08 6.63
C THR A 179 -0.02 -14.74 7.91
N THR A 180 0.52 -13.53 8.00
CA THR A 180 1.38 -13.10 9.12
C THR A 180 0.62 -12.30 10.19
N GLY A 181 -0.48 -11.65 9.81
CA GLY A 181 -1.17 -10.63 10.62
C GLY A 181 -0.52 -9.24 10.57
N GLY A 182 0.53 -9.08 9.77
CA GLY A 182 1.26 -7.83 9.57
C GLY A 182 0.65 -6.91 8.52
N ILE A 183 1.31 -5.76 8.33
CA ILE A 183 1.01 -4.78 7.29
C ILE A 183 2.18 -4.77 6.32
N ASP A 184 1.86 -5.02 5.07
CA ASP A 184 2.80 -4.99 3.96
C ASP A 184 2.51 -3.77 3.08
N TYR A 185 3.53 -3.33 2.35
CA TYR A 185 3.45 -2.25 1.40
C TYR A 185 3.91 -2.79 0.05
N PHE A 186 3.02 -2.69 -0.95
CA PHE A 186 3.28 -3.11 -2.31
C PHE A 186 3.56 -1.89 -3.18
N ALA A 187 4.83 -1.67 -3.53
CA ALA A 187 5.23 -0.65 -4.50
C ALA A 187 5.03 -1.19 -5.92
N LYS A 188 4.41 -0.39 -6.79
CA LYS A 188 4.00 -0.80 -8.16
C LYS A 188 4.49 0.14 -9.28
N ASP A 189 5.37 1.08 -8.95
CA ASP A 189 5.92 2.08 -9.89
C ASP A 189 7.33 1.67 -10.38
N ASP A 190 8.25 2.62 -10.60
CA ASP A 190 9.66 2.47 -11.05
C ASP A 190 10.37 1.19 -10.60
N TYR A 191 10.14 0.75 -9.35
CA TYR A 191 10.60 -0.52 -8.83
C TYR A 191 9.47 -1.23 -8.08
N VAL A 192 9.22 -2.48 -8.45
CA VAL A 192 8.13 -3.28 -7.91
C VAL A 192 8.60 -4.13 -6.74
N GLY A 193 7.83 -4.14 -5.66
CA GLY A 193 8.10 -5.04 -4.54
C GLY A 193 7.09 -4.96 -3.41
N THR A 194 6.85 -6.10 -2.78
CA THR A 194 6.02 -6.24 -1.59
C THR A 194 6.90 -6.49 -0.37
N PHE A 195 6.73 -5.70 0.69
CA PHE A 195 7.54 -5.84 1.91
C PHE A 195 6.75 -5.49 3.17
N GLU A 196 7.03 -6.22 4.25
CA GLU A 196 6.46 -5.95 5.57
C GLU A 196 6.97 -4.62 6.12
N ILE A 197 6.06 -3.78 6.58
CA ILE A 197 6.35 -2.48 7.21
C ILE A 197 5.92 -2.40 8.68
N ALA A 198 5.10 -3.36 9.13
CA ALA A 198 4.73 -3.56 10.53
C ALA A 198 4.29 -5.01 10.76
N GLY A 199 4.65 -5.63 11.88
CA GLY A 199 4.31 -7.02 12.18
C GLY A 199 2.89 -7.22 12.70
N SER A 200 2.14 -6.13 12.89
CA SER A 200 0.73 -6.15 13.24
C SER A 200 0.04 -4.83 12.88
N PHE A 201 -1.29 -4.84 12.80
CA PHE A 201 -2.07 -3.61 12.69
C PHE A 201 -1.84 -2.66 13.89
N ASP A 202 -1.65 -3.22 15.10
CA ASP A 202 -1.34 -2.42 16.29
C ASP A 202 0.02 -1.71 16.16
N GLU A 203 1.07 -2.42 15.70
CA GLU A 203 2.37 -1.83 15.44
C GLU A 203 2.30 -0.73 14.38
N PHE A 204 1.52 -0.94 13.31
CA PHE A 204 1.28 0.08 12.28
C PHE A 204 0.67 1.36 12.88
N ILE A 205 -0.45 1.24 13.61
CA ILE A 205 -1.09 2.40 14.24
C ILE A 205 -0.19 3.05 15.28
N GLU A 206 0.57 2.27 16.05
CA GLU A 206 1.54 2.78 17.04
C GLU A 206 2.68 3.55 16.36
N ASN A 207 3.12 3.15 15.17
CA ASN A 207 4.18 3.78 14.38
C ASN A 207 3.77 5.05 13.61
N LEU A 208 2.47 5.36 13.52
CA LEU A 208 2.03 6.66 12.99
C LEU A 208 2.61 7.81 13.85
N TYR A 209 2.81 9.01 13.33
CA TYR A 209 3.07 10.18 14.16
C TYR A 209 2.86 11.43 13.33
N VAL A 210 2.53 12.51 14.01
CA VAL A 210 2.51 13.83 13.40
C VAL A 210 3.95 14.24 13.14
N LYS A 211 4.31 14.39 11.87
CA LYS A 211 5.62 14.89 11.47
C LYS A 211 5.64 16.40 11.69
N ASP A 212 6.46 16.84 12.64
CA ASP A 212 6.79 18.24 12.82
C ASP A 212 7.64 18.69 11.62
N ASP A 213 7.00 19.22 10.58
CA ASP A 213 7.70 20.02 9.60
C ASP A 213 8.17 21.28 10.34
N GLU A 214 9.48 21.40 10.58
CA GLU A 214 10.11 22.56 11.22
C GLU A 214 9.56 23.87 10.63
N GLY A 215 8.56 24.47 11.30
CA GLY A 215 7.89 25.68 10.83
C GLY A 215 6.39 25.81 11.09
N LYS A 216 5.67 24.73 11.41
CA LYS A 216 4.27 24.83 11.90
C LYS A 216 4.13 24.14 13.24
N ASN A 217 4.20 24.92 14.31
CA ASN A 217 4.02 24.43 15.67
C ASN A 217 2.54 24.04 15.87
N TYR A 218 2.17 22.82 15.50
CA TYR A 218 0.78 22.34 15.60
C TYR A 218 0.31 22.17 17.06
N GLN A 219 1.23 22.11 18.03
CA GLN A 219 0.86 22.22 19.45
C GLN A 219 0.15 23.55 19.74
N ASP A 220 0.54 24.65 19.07
CA ASP A 220 -0.13 25.94 19.21
C ASP A 220 -1.52 25.93 18.56
N LEU A 221 -1.71 25.18 17.47
CA LEU A 221 -3.02 25.01 16.81
C LEU A 221 -3.97 24.13 17.62
N ILE A 222 -3.47 23.07 18.26
CA ILE A 222 -4.26 22.20 19.15
C ILE A 222 -4.64 22.98 20.41
N GLN A 223 -3.70 23.68 21.04
CA GLN A 223 -4.01 24.59 22.16
C GLN A 223 -5.01 25.67 21.74
N ALA A 224 -4.86 26.26 20.54
CA ALA A 224 -5.80 27.25 20.04
C ALA A 224 -7.21 26.66 19.80
N ARG A 225 -7.32 25.41 19.32
CA ARG A 225 -8.61 24.72 19.14
C ARG A 225 -9.27 24.37 20.48
N GLU A 226 -8.50 23.90 21.46
CA GLU A 226 -9.00 23.61 22.81
C GLU A 226 -9.46 24.88 23.53
N VAL A 227 -8.68 25.96 23.44
CA VAL A 227 -9.05 27.28 23.96
C VAL A 227 -10.30 27.81 23.27
N ARG A 228 -10.39 27.70 21.94
CA ARG A 228 -11.56 28.15 21.18
C ARG A 228 -12.82 27.39 21.60
N LYS A 229 -12.73 26.07 21.71
CA LYS A 229 -13.85 25.23 22.17
C LYS A 229 -14.29 25.59 23.58
N ALA A 230 -13.34 25.81 24.50
CA ALA A 230 -13.67 26.24 25.86
C ALA A 230 -14.33 27.62 25.92
N ILE A 231 -13.99 28.54 24.99
CA ILE A 231 -14.66 29.85 24.86
C ILE A 231 -16.08 29.67 24.31
N GLU A 232 -16.26 28.87 23.26
CA GLU A 232 -17.57 28.59 22.65
C GLU A 232 -18.52 27.94 23.68
N ASP A 233 -18.06 26.92 24.41
CA ASP A 233 -18.81 26.26 25.48
C ASP A 233 -19.22 27.23 26.63
N ALA A 234 -18.33 28.17 26.98
CA ALA A 234 -18.61 29.17 28.02
C ALA A 234 -19.62 30.24 27.55
N VAL A 235 -19.56 30.65 26.29
CA VAL A 235 -20.49 31.62 25.70
C VAL A 235 -21.89 31.00 25.55
N GLU A 236 -22.00 29.73 25.20
CA GLU A 236 -23.30 29.05 25.17
C GLU A 236 -23.92 28.94 26.57
N ALA A 237 -23.12 28.66 27.60
CA ALA A 237 -23.60 28.58 28.98
C ALA A 237 -24.12 29.92 29.54
N GLU A 238 -23.55 31.07 29.14
CA GLU A 238 -24.01 32.40 29.57
C GLU A 238 -25.28 32.88 28.85
N ASN A 239 -25.66 32.27 27.73
CA ASN A 239 -26.85 32.64 26.95
C ASN A 239 -28.09 31.78 27.27
N GLU A 240 -27.95 30.75 28.11
CA GLU A 240 -29.05 29.89 28.59
C GLU A 240 -29.53 30.22 30.03
N GLU A 241 -28.97 31.26 30.68
CA GLU A 241 -29.48 31.86 31.94
C GLU A 241 -30.33 33.12 31.70
#